data_AF-A0A1J4ZF54-F1
#
_entry.id   AF-A0A1J4ZF54-F1
#
_cell.length_a   1.000
_cell.length_b   1.000
_cell.length_c   1.000
_cell.angle_alpha   90.00
_cell.angle_beta   90.00
_cell.angle_gamma   90.00
#
_symmetry.space_group_name_H-M   'P 1'
#
loop_
_entity.id
_entity.type
_entity.pdbx_description
1 polymer ?
#
loop_
_entity_poly.entity_id
_entity_poly.type
_entity_poly.pdbx_seq_one_letter_code
_entity_poly.pdbx_strand_id
1 'polypeptide(L)'
;MNSKDKGLIGFLAVLLILLLIVSAFLLFNMFSSSKSTEDNKIISNLDKKCYDAEGYLVSCDSIVKEPIKDEPIDYINDKTYERRGGNGGGSNSEERNVCDDSQVIFRLYGDENTHGALWDESIYPVKVCYNEIFGKMFDTNGGDSHQCSGNAGSEDNVILRLIKTFNSHAEVPDAFSGNYDIPVCYGDLSCVSRDTECVGDEKEIVSLASESNAHLESRNVDNYNTRICCTSSGSF
;
A
#
# COMPACT_ATOMS: atom_id res chain seq x y z
N MET A 1 4.24 -49.57 45.90
CA MET A 1 3.94 -48.17 45.53
C MET A 1 3.41 -47.48 46.77
N ASN A 2 4.24 -46.63 47.38
CA ASN A 2 3.92 -45.94 48.63
C ASN A 2 2.81 -44.90 48.37
N SER A 3 2.13 -44.44 49.43
CA SER A 3 1.04 -43.46 49.27
C SER A 3 1.52 -42.17 48.58
N LYS A 4 2.80 -41.80 48.77
CA LYS A 4 3.46 -40.67 48.09
C LYS A 4 3.58 -40.88 46.58
N ASP A 5 3.89 -42.11 46.13
CA ASP A 5 4.04 -42.43 44.72
C ASP A 5 2.69 -42.35 43.98
N LYS A 6 1.59 -42.75 44.65
CA LYS A 6 0.22 -42.64 44.10
C LYS A 6 -0.18 -41.19 43.88
N GLY A 7 0.19 -40.30 44.80
CA GLY A 7 -0.06 -38.85 44.67
C GLY A 7 0.69 -38.23 43.50
N LEU A 8 1.98 -38.56 43.35
CA LEU A 8 2.80 -38.06 42.26
C LEU A 8 2.32 -38.56 40.88
N ILE A 9 1.97 -39.84 40.77
CA ILE A 9 1.43 -40.41 39.54
C ILE A 9 0.08 -39.77 39.17
N GLY A 10 -0.79 -39.53 40.15
CA GLY A 10 -2.05 -38.83 39.93
C GLY A 10 -1.85 -37.40 39.41
N PHE A 11 -0.91 -36.66 40.01
CA PHE A 11 -0.58 -35.30 39.56
C PHE A 11 -0.03 -35.28 38.13
N LEU A 12 0.89 -36.18 37.80
CA LEU A 12 1.46 -36.28 36.45
C LEU A 12 0.40 -36.66 35.41
N ALA A 13 -0.54 -37.54 35.76
CA ALA A 13 -1.64 -37.90 34.86
C ALA A 13 -2.56 -36.69 34.56
N VAL A 14 -2.88 -35.88 35.58
CA VAL A 14 -3.68 -34.65 35.39
C VAL A 14 -2.94 -33.63 34.53
N LEU A 15 -1.63 -33.43 34.77
CA LEU A 15 -0.81 -32.52 33.98
C LEU A 15 -0.75 -32.93 32.51
N LEU A 16 -0.59 -34.24 32.23
CA LEU A 16 -0.58 -34.77 30.87
C LEU A 16 -1.92 -34.53 30.15
N ILE A 17 -3.04 -34.74 30.84
CA ILE A 17 -4.39 -34.50 30.28
C ILE A 17 -4.56 -33.02 29.93
N LEU A 18 -4.12 -32.11 30.80
CA LEU A 18 -4.19 -30.66 30.53
C LEU A 18 -3.35 -30.27 29.32
N LEU A 19 -2.14 -30.82 29.17
CA LEU A 19 -1.28 -30.57 28.00
C LEU A 19 -1.93 -31.05 26.70
N LEU A 20 -2.60 -32.21 26.72
CA LEU A 20 -3.32 -32.72 25.55
C LEU A 20 -4.53 -31.83 25.18
N ILE A 21 -5.27 -31.32 26.17
CA ILE A 21 -6.41 -30.40 25.94
C ILE A 21 -5.92 -29.09 25.31
N VAL A 22 -4.85 -28.49 25.84
CA VAL A 22 -4.28 -27.24 25.31
C VAL A 22 -3.76 -27.46 23.88
N SER A 23 -3.05 -28.56 23.63
CA SER A 23 -2.56 -28.90 22.29
C SER A 23 -3.70 -29.09 21.28
N ALA A 24 -4.77 -29.80 21.67
CA ALA A 24 -5.95 -29.98 20.81
C ALA A 24 -6.66 -28.65 20.51
N PHE A 25 -6.75 -27.74 21.49
CA PHE A 25 -7.33 -26.41 21.31
C PHE A 25 -6.50 -25.56 20.34
N LEU A 26 -5.17 -25.57 20.47
CA LEU A 26 -4.28 -24.87 19.53
C LEU A 26 -4.40 -25.42 18.11
N LEU A 27 -4.42 -26.75 17.96
CA LEU A 27 -4.64 -27.38 16.66
C LEU A 27 -6.01 -27.01 16.07
N PHE A 28 -7.07 -27.02 16.87
CA PHE A 28 -8.40 -26.62 16.43
C PHE A 28 -8.45 -25.17 15.93
N ASN A 29 -7.75 -24.25 16.61
CA ASN A 29 -7.64 -22.86 16.16
C ASN A 29 -6.85 -22.72 14.86
N MET A 30 -5.77 -23.49 14.68
CA MET A 30 -5.03 -23.52 13.41
C MET A 30 -5.88 -24.06 12.26
N PHE A 31 -6.68 -25.10 12.48
CA PHE A 31 -7.56 -25.66 11.45
C PHE A 31 -8.79 -24.78 11.15
N SER A 32 -9.34 -24.11 12.16
CA SER A 32 -10.50 -23.22 11.98
C SER A 32 -10.16 -21.96 11.17
N SER A 33 -8.89 -21.57 11.12
CA SER A 33 -8.42 -20.42 10.33
C SER A 33 -8.31 -20.69 8.82
N SER A 34 -8.53 -21.93 8.35
CA SER A 34 -8.33 -22.30 6.94
C SER A 34 -9.59 -22.26 6.05
N LYS A 35 -10.75 -21.86 6.58
CA LYS A 35 -12.02 -21.87 5.83
C LYS A 35 -12.32 -20.54 5.14
N SER A 36 -11.47 -20.19 4.18
CA SER A 36 -11.74 -19.25 3.09
C SER A 36 -10.60 -19.41 2.09
N THR A 37 -10.71 -20.27 1.08
CA THR A 37 -11.30 -19.86 -0.20
C THR A 37 -11.47 -21.11 -1.07
N GLU A 38 -12.69 -21.62 -1.17
CA GLU A 38 -13.06 -22.51 -2.27
C GLU A 38 -14.54 -22.30 -2.63
N ASP A 39 -14.91 -21.05 -2.92
CA ASP A 39 -16.12 -20.70 -3.66
C ASP A 39 -15.70 -19.97 -4.93
N ASN A 40 -15.07 -20.74 -5.83
CA ASN A 40 -14.79 -20.30 -7.19
C ASN A 40 -15.45 -21.28 -8.17
N LYS A 41 -16.79 -21.27 -8.17
CA LYS A 41 -17.59 -21.70 -9.32
C LYS A 41 -19.02 -21.16 -9.17
N ILE A 42 -19.42 -20.35 -10.14
CA ILE A 42 -20.74 -19.75 -10.35
C ILE A 42 -20.93 -18.38 -9.65
N ILE A 43 -20.26 -17.37 -10.18
CA ILE A 43 -20.86 -16.04 -10.33
C ILE A 43 -20.76 -15.67 -11.81
N SER A 44 -21.61 -16.29 -12.62
CA SER A 44 -22.09 -15.68 -13.85
C SER A 44 -23.16 -14.66 -13.46
N ASN A 45 -22.94 -13.38 -13.76
CA ASN A 45 -23.85 -12.25 -13.55
C ASN A 45 -23.94 -11.70 -12.12
N LEU A 46 -22.81 -11.32 -11.50
CA LEU A 46 -22.88 -10.17 -10.60
C LEU A 46 -23.06 -8.93 -11.48
N ASP A 47 -24.14 -8.19 -11.27
CA ASP A 47 -24.38 -6.87 -11.88
C ASP A 47 -23.10 -6.05 -11.80
N LYS A 48 -22.39 -5.93 -12.91
CA LYS A 48 -21.25 -5.04 -13.04
C LYS A 48 -21.84 -3.64 -12.93
N LYS A 49 -21.71 -3.01 -11.76
CA LYS A 49 -22.09 -1.62 -11.57
C LYS A 49 -21.01 -0.78 -12.23
N CYS A 50 -21.34 -0.17 -13.37
CA CYS A 50 -20.49 0.83 -13.99
C CYS A 50 -20.80 2.19 -13.35
N TYR A 51 -19.76 3.01 -13.13
CA TYR A 51 -19.90 4.38 -12.67
C TYR A 51 -19.31 5.30 -13.74
N ASP A 52 -19.89 6.48 -13.95
CA ASP A 52 -19.29 7.50 -14.80
C ASP A 52 -18.16 8.26 -14.09
N ALA A 53 -17.52 9.20 -14.79
CA ALA A 53 -16.44 10.03 -14.24
C ALA A 53 -16.87 10.89 -13.04
N GLU A 54 -18.18 11.06 -12.81
CA GLU A 54 -18.75 11.81 -11.70
C GLU A 54 -19.18 10.89 -10.54
N GLY A 55 -19.01 9.57 -10.68
CA GLY A 55 -19.34 8.58 -9.65
C GLY A 55 -20.80 8.16 -9.59
N TYR A 56 -21.62 8.47 -10.61
CA TYR A 56 -23.01 8.02 -10.68
C TYR A 56 -23.10 6.64 -11.33
N LEU A 57 -24.04 5.82 -10.84
CA LEU A 57 -24.34 4.51 -11.43
C LEU A 57 -24.88 4.67 -12.87
N VAL A 58 -24.17 4.11 -13.83
CA VAL A 58 -24.55 4.09 -15.25
C VAL A 58 -24.69 2.67 -15.78
N SER A 59 -25.51 2.51 -16.83
CA SER A 59 -25.60 1.26 -17.57
C SER A 59 -24.27 0.98 -18.29
N CYS A 60 -23.70 -0.21 -18.08
CA CYS A 60 -22.45 -0.61 -18.73
C CYS A 60 -22.56 -0.71 -20.26
N ASP A 61 -23.77 -0.86 -20.80
CA ASP A 61 -24.00 -0.92 -22.25
C ASP A 61 -23.89 0.45 -22.94
N SER A 62 -23.88 1.55 -22.17
CA SER A 62 -23.83 2.92 -22.70
C SER A 62 -22.41 3.43 -22.93
N ILE A 63 -21.38 2.70 -22.51
CA ILE A 63 -19.99 3.08 -22.77
C ILE A 63 -19.65 2.65 -24.19
N VAL A 64 -19.81 3.58 -25.13
CA VAL A 64 -19.30 3.42 -26.49
C VAL A 64 -17.81 3.15 -26.38
N LYS A 65 -17.43 1.89 -26.59
CA LYS A 65 -16.03 1.51 -26.83
C LYS A 65 -15.63 2.13 -28.15
N GLU A 66 -15.21 3.39 -28.14
CA GLU A 66 -14.31 3.82 -29.19
C GLU A 66 -13.10 2.87 -29.14
N PRO A 67 -12.70 2.28 -30.27
CA PRO A 67 -11.54 1.41 -30.29
C PRO A 67 -10.34 2.23 -29.82
N ILE A 68 -9.89 1.94 -28.59
CA ILE A 68 -8.57 2.37 -28.14
C ILE A 68 -7.62 1.77 -29.17
N LYS A 69 -7.00 2.63 -29.97
CA LYS A 69 -5.89 2.22 -30.81
C LYS A 69 -4.76 1.92 -29.83
N ASP A 70 -4.66 0.65 -29.43
CA ASP A 70 -3.52 0.12 -28.72
C ASP A 70 -2.33 0.09 -29.68
N GLU A 71 -1.80 1.28 -30.02
CA GLU A 71 -0.44 1.35 -30.49
C GLU A 71 0.45 1.07 -29.27
N PRO A 72 1.31 0.04 -29.30
CA PRO A 72 2.21 -0.22 -28.20
C PRO A 72 3.08 1.02 -28.01
N ILE A 73 2.99 1.64 -26.83
CA ILE A 73 3.88 2.73 -26.44
C ILE A 73 5.28 2.09 -26.37
N ASP A 74 6.14 2.41 -27.34
CA ASP A 74 7.52 1.94 -27.42
C ASP A 74 8.39 2.72 -26.42
N TYR A 75 8.35 2.29 -25.15
CA TYR A 75 9.15 2.88 -24.07
C TYR A 75 10.67 2.66 -24.22
N ILE A 76 11.12 1.83 -25.17
CA ILE A 76 12.55 1.49 -25.33
C ILE A 76 13.26 2.49 -26.27
N ASN A 77 12.52 3.11 -27.20
CA ASN A 77 13.08 4.10 -28.11
C ASN A 77 12.70 5.54 -27.80
N ASP A 78 11.79 5.78 -26.85
CA ASP A 78 11.45 7.15 -26.45
C ASP A 78 12.47 7.73 -25.46
N LYS A 79 13.65 8.06 -26.01
CA LYS A 79 14.62 8.96 -25.38
C LYS A 79 14.10 10.41 -25.24
N THR A 80 12.82 10.68 -25.52
CA THR A 80 12.18 11.99 -25.35
C THR A 80 11.22 12.08 -24.16
N TYR A 81 11.41 11.26 -23.11
CA TYR A 81 11.35 11.82 -21.74
C TYR A 81 12.52 12.80 -21.50
N GLU A 82 12.83 13.65 -22.49
CA GLU A 82 13.54 14.89 -22.30
C GLU A 82 12.64 15.77 -21.45
N ARG A 83 12.84 15.65 -20.14
CA ARG A 83 12.78 16.72 -19.15
C ARG A 83 12.36 18.06 -19.77
N ARG A 84 11.05 18.32 -19.78
CA ARG A 84 10.61 19.64 -19.34
C ARG A 84 10.84 19.69 -17.83
N GLY A 85 12.10 19.91 -17.46
CA GLY A 85 12.48 20.47 -16.16
C GLY A 85 11.94 21.90 -16.07
N GLY A 86 10.61 22.02 -16.07
CA GLY A 86 9.88 23.26 -15.90
C GLY A 86 9.85 23.57 -14.42
N ASN A 87 10.86 24.30 -13.98
CA ASN A 87 10.82 25.02 -12.72
C ASN A 87 9.61 25.96 -12.74
N GLY A 88 8.59 25.66 -11.94
CA GLY A 88 7.54 26.60 -11.53
C GLY A 88 6.46 26.93 -12.56
N GLY A 89 5.22 26.59 -12.23
CA GLY A 89 4.05 27.39 -12.59
C GLY A 89 3.19 26.83 -13.72
N GLY A 90 2.14 26.10 -13.35
CA GLY A 90 0.90 26.04 -14.14
C GLY A 90 0.76 24.89 -15.13
N SER A 91 1.16 23.67 -14.78
CA SER A 91 0.72 22.49 -15.54
C SER A 91 -0.74 22.16 -15.18
N ASN A 92 -1.59 22.08 -16.20
CA ASN A 92 -2.97 21.62 -16.07
C ASN A 92 -3.00 20.30 -15.31
N SER A 93 -3.90 20.18 -14.33
CA SER A 93 -4.07 19.01 -13.44
C SER A 93 -4.43 17.71 -14.15
N GLU A 94 -4.56 17.70 -15.47
CA GLU A 94 -4.99 16.55 -16.29
C GLU A 94 -3.86 15.58 -16.66
N GLU A 95 -2.58 15.95 -16.49
CA GLU A 95 -1.44 15.05 -16.73
C GLU A 95 -0.82 14.44 -15.46
N ARG A 96 -1.34 14.78 -14.27
CA ARG A 96 -0.95 14.09 -13.02
C ARG A 96 -1.70 12.75 -12.95
N ASN A 97 -1.05 11.69 -12.46
CA ASN A 97 -1.59 10.33 -12.28
C ASN A 97 -1.47 9.40 -13.50
N VAL A 98 -0.55 9.66 -14.42
CA VAL A 98 -0.34 8.77 -15.58
C VAL A 98 0.97 8.02 -15.39
N CYS A 99 0.87 6.91 -14.65
CA CYS A 99 1.93 5.91 -14.60
C CYS A 99 1.36 4.50 -14.70
N ASP A 100 2.20 3.60 -15.21
CA ASP A 100 1.95 2.17 -15.21
C ASP A 100 1.68 1.68 -13.79
N ASP A 101 0.83 0.66 -13.64
CA ASP A 101 0.44 0.18 -12.32
C ASP A 101 1.63 -0.33 -11.50
N SER A 102 2.69 -0.82 -12.14
CA SER A 102 3.95 -1.18 -11.48
C SER A 102 4.70 0.02 -10.88
N GLN A 103 4.41 1.24 -11.32
CA GLN A 103 5.03 2.48 -10.85
C GLN A 103 4.20 3.18 -9.74
N VAL A 104 2.98 2.71 -9.48
CA VAL A 104 2.11 3.26 -8.43
C VAL A 104 2.66 2.86 -7.08
N ILE A 105 3.10 3.80 -6.27
CA ILE A 105 3.55 3.57 -4.89
C ILE A 105 2.34 3.24 -4.00
N PHE A 106 1.33 4.11 -4.02
CA PHE A 106 0.05 3.93 -3.36
C PHE A 106 -0.97 4.91 -3.96
N ARG A 107 -2.20 4.96 -3.43
CA ARG A 107 -3.27 5.80 -3.96
C ARG A 107 -3.92 6.70 -2.92
N LEU A 108 -4.45 7.82 -3.39
CA LEU A 108 -5.19 8.82 -2.61
C LEU A 108 -6.61 8.98 -3.19
N TYR A 109 -7.58 9.31 -2.32
CA TYR A 109 -8.95 9.54 -2.76
C TYR A 109 -9.13 10.88 -3.51
N GLY A 110 -8.21 11.81 -3.29
CA GLY A 110 -8.17 13.16 -3.87
C GLY A 110 -6.84 13.84 -3.52
N ASP A 111 -6.63 15.08 -3.95
CA ASP A 111 -5.35 15.75 -3.73
C ASP A 111 -5.16 16.31 -2.31
N GLU A 112 -6.23 16.63 -1.59
CA GLU A 112 -6.14 17.33 -0.29
C GLU A 112 -7.05 16.67 0.74
N ASN A 113 -6.66 16.71 2.02
CA ASN A 113 -7.47 16.25 3.15
C ASN A 113 -8.15 14.90 2.92
N THR A 114 -7.35 13.94 2.48
CA THR A 114 -7.82 12.72 1.86
C THR A 114 -7.41 11.47 2.63
N HIS A 115 -8.00 10.33 2.27
CA HIS A 115 -7.59 9.03 2.77
C HIS A 115 -6.64 8.34 1.81
N GLY A 116 -5.74 7.54 2.37
CA GLY A 116 -4.86 6.65 1.61
C GLY A 116 -5.46 5.27 1.39
N ALA A 117 -4.95 4.60 0.37
CA ALA A 117 -5.22 3.20 0.07
C ALA A 117 -3.99 2.54 -0.57
N LEU A 118 -3.98 1.21 -0.62
CA LEU A 118 -2.95 0.44 -1.32
C LEU A 118 -2.95 0.73 -2.83
N TRP A 119 -1.86 0.37 -3.49
CA TRP A 119 -1.59 0.65 -4.91
C TRP A 119 -2.60 0.03 -5.88
N ASP A 120 -3.25 -1.07 -5.48
CA ASP A 120 -4.21 -1.85 -6.28
C ASP A 120 -5.67 -1.40 -6.08
N GLU A 121 -5.92 -0.43 -5.20
CA GLU A 121 -7.26 0.08 -4.88
C GLU A 121 -7.77 1.08 -5.93
N SER A 122 -8.24 0.57 -7.07
CA SER A 122 -8.65 1.37 -8.24
C SER A 122 -9.71 2.45 -8.01
N ILE A 123 -10.48 2.39 -6.91
CA ILE A 123 -11.47 3.42 -6.55
C ILE A 123 -10.83 4.73 -6.03
N TYR A 124 -9.52 4.71 -5.76
CA TYR A 124 -8.71 5.86 -5.37
C TYR A 124 -8.05 6.42 -6.64
N PRO A 125 -8.58 7.52 -7.21
CA PRO A 125 -8.21 7.95 -8.56
C PRO A 125 -6.82 8.58 -8.64
N VAL A 126 -6.31 9.11 -7.52
CA VAL A 126 -5.00 9.78 -7.48
C VAL A 126 -3.91 8.74 -7.22
N LYS A 127 -3.00 8.58 -8.18
CA LYS A 127 -1.86 7.67 -8.12
C LYS A 127 -0.63 8.43 -7.65
N VAL A 128 0.05 7.94 -6.62
CA VAL A 128 1.37 8.45 -6.25
C VAL A 128 2.42 7.63 -6.99
N CYS A 129 3.00 8.20 -8.03
CA CYS A 129 3.82 7.46 -9.00
C CYS A 129 5.33 7.66 -8.78
N TYR A 130 6.10 6.56 -8.72
CA TYR A 130 7.56 6.61 -8.57
C TYR A 130 8.23 7.39 -9.70
N ASN A 131 7.90 7.07 -10.96
CA ASN A 131 8.51 7.69 -12.13
C ASN A 131 8.21 9.19 -12.25
N GLU A 132 7.05 9.64 -11.80
CA GLU A 132 6.71 11.07 -11.73
C GLU A 132 7.50 11.81 -10.64
N ILE A 133 7.98 11.11 -9.61
CA ILE A 133 8.73 11.69 -8.48
C ILE A 133 10.23 11.70 -8.76
N PHE A 134 10.76 10.57 -9.21
CA PHE A 134 12.20 10.38 -9.41
C PHE A 134 12.64 10.57 -10.86
N GLY A 135 11.70 10.76 -11.80
CA GLY A 135 11.96 11.04 -13.20
C GLY A 135 12.50 9.85 -14.00
N LYS A 136 12.26 8.62 -13.52
CA LYS A 136 12.70 7.36 -14.14
C LYS A 136 11.82 6.20 -13.71
N MET A 137 11.73 5.16 -14.53
CA MET A 137 11.03 3.92 -14.15
C MET A 137 11.82 3.17 -13.07
N PHE A 138 11.11 2.63 -12.08
CA PHE A 138 11.68 1.63 -11.17
C PHE A 138 11.73 0.27 -11.87
N ASP A 139 12.90 -0.36 -11.92
CA ASP A 139 13.08 -1.71 -12.44
C ASP A 139 13.08 -2.72 -11.29
N THR A 140 12.07 -3.58 -11.25
CA THR A 140 11.96 -4.61 -10.21
C THR A 140 12.86 -5.81 -10.47
N ASN A 141 13.51 -5.92 -11.63
CA ASN A 141 14.20 -7.13 -12.08
C ASN A 141 13.31 -8.40 -12.00
N GLY A 142 11.99 -8.22 -12.21
CA GLY A 142 10.99 -9.28 -12.07
C GLY A 142 10.49 -9.53 -10.65
N GLY A 143 10.93 -8.74 -9.66
CA GLY A 143 10.40 -8.74 -8.30
C GLY A 143 9.08 -7.95 -8.16
N ASP A 144 8.53 -7.99 -6.95
CA ASP A 144 7.40 -7.16 -6.54
C ASP A 144 7.92 -5.84 -5.92
N SER A 145 7.62 -4.71 -6.55
CA SER A 145 8.00 -3.39 -6.03
C SER A 145 7.36 -3.10 -4.69
N HIS A 146 6.20 -3.67 -4.36
CA HIS A 146 5.47 -3.34 -3.14
C HIS A 146 5.85 -4.20 -1.95
N GLN A 147 6.77 -5.15 -2.16
CA GLN A 147 7.25 -6.01 -1.09
C GLN A 147 8.07 -5.19 -0.08
N CYS A 148 7.63 -5.23 1.18
CA CYS A 148 8.41 -4.67 2.27
C CYS A 148 9.68 -5.50 2.52
N SER A 149 10.84 -4.85 2.53
CA SER A 149 12.12 -5.46 2.89
C SER A 149 12.39 -5.29 4.38
N GLY A 150 12.99 -6.29 5.04
CA GLY A 150 13.32 -6.23 6.47
C GLY A 150 12.37 -7.07 7.33
N ASN A 151 12.34 -6.80 8.64
CA ASN A 151 11.45 -7.50 9.58
C ASN A 151 10.17 -6.69 9.81
N ALA A 152 9.08 -7.38 10.16
CA ALA A 152 7.81 -6.73 10.49
C ALA A 152 7.97 -5.65 11.56
N GLY A 153 7.54 -4.42 11.27
CA GLY A 153 7.69 -3.25 12.15
C GLY A 153 9.05 -2.55 12.06
N SER A 154 9.97 -3.04 11.23
CA SER A 154 11.28 -2.44 10.95
C SER A 154 11.65 -2.65 9.48
N GLU A 155 10.69 -2.42 8.58
CA GLU A 155 10.90 -2.59 7.16
C GLU A 155 11.70 -1.38 6.60
N ASP A 156 12.71 -1.65 5.77
CA ASP A 156 13.69 -0.65 5.33
C ASP A 156 13.14 0.30 4.25
N ASN A 157 12.07 -0.11 3.56
CA ASN A 157 11.48 0.60 2.42
C ASN A 157 10.04 1.08 2.68
N VAL A 158 9.68 1.32 3.94
CA VAL A 158 8.38 1.87 4.34
C VAL A 158 8.32 3.35 3.99
N ILE A 159 7.23 3.74 3.34
CA ILE A 159 6.89 5.13 3.07
C ILE A 159 5.98 5.69 4.15
N LEU A 160 4.96 4.92 4.53
CA LEU A 160 4.00 5.23 5.59
C LEU A 160 3.29 3.94 6.03
N ARG A 161 2.49 4.01 7.09
CA ARG A 161 1.64 2.89 7.51
C ARG A 161 0.18 3.29 7.55
N LEU A 162 -0.68 2.35 7.19
CA LEU A 162 -2.13 2.51 7.15
C LEU A 162 -2.80 1.69 8.26
N ILE A 163 -3.91 2.20 8.79
CA ILE A 163 -4.77 1.45 9.73
C ILE A 163 -5.66 0.42 9.00
N LYS A 164 -5.93 0.63 7.72
CA LYS A 164 -6.76 -0.23 6.84
C LYS A 164 -6.20 -0.25 5.42
N THR A 165 -6.58 -1.22 4.60
CA THR A 165 -6.11 -1.31 3.20
C THR A 165 -6.68 -0.20 2.31
N PHE A 166 -7.83 0.37 2.68
CA PHE A 166 -8.47 1.51 2.02
C PHE A 166 -9.18 2.41 3.04
N ASN A 167 -9.51 3.62 2.62
CA ASN A 167 -10.19 4.65 3.44
C ASN A 167 -9.48 4.85 4.77
N SER A 168 -8.14 4.89 4.69
CA SER A 168 -7.29 4.77 5.84
C SER A 168 -6.68 6.10 6.21
N HIS A 169 -6.61 6.34 7.52
CA HIS A 169 -5.65 7.28 8.09
C HIS A 169 -4.24 6.68 8.01
N ALA A 170 -3.23 7.53 8.11
CA ALA A 170 -1.83 7.13 8.06
C ALA A 170 -1.05 7.48 9.34
N GLU A 171 0.08 6.81 9.53
CA GLU A 171 1.18 7.25 10.38
C GLU A 171 2.49 7.32 9.58
N VAL A 172 3.40 8.20 10.02
CA VAL A 172 4.73 8.39 9.45
C VAL A 172 5.56 7.09 9.53
N PRO A 173 6.53 6.86 8.63
CA PRO A 173 7.25 5.57 8.55
C PRO A 173 8.02 5.21 9.83
N ASP A 174 8.55 6.23 10.51
CA ASP A 174 9.36 6.10 11.74
C ASP A 174 8.51 5.94 13.01
N ALA A 175 7.19 6.17 12.92
CA ALA A 175 6.25 5.93 14.00
C ALA A 175 5.65 4.55 13.81
N PHE A 176 6.03 3.58 14.64
CA PHE A 176 5.33 2.30 14.72
C PHE A 176 4.56 2.22 16.03
N SER A 177 3.29 2.62 15.99
CA SER A 177 2.43 2.62 17.18
C SER A 177 1.81 1.25 17.48
N GLY A 178 1.89 0.30 16.54
CA GLY A 178 1.23 -1.00 16.59
C GLY A 178 -0.29 -0.96 16.30
N ASN A 179 -0.82 0.19 15.86
CA ASN A 179 -2.21 0.30 15.39
C ASN A 179 -2.30 0.39 13.85
N TYR A 180 -1.17 0.57 13.16
CA TYR A 180 -1.10 0.71 11.70
C TYR A 180 -0.27 -0.45 11.16
N ASP A 181 -0.90 -1.61 11.10
CA ASP A 181 -0.24 -2.88 10.77
C ASP A 181 -0.06 -3.08 9.26
N ILE A 182 -0.45 -2.11 8.43
CA ILE A 182 -0.40 -2.20 6.97
C ILE A 182 0.68 -1.22 6.47
N PRO A 183 1.94 -1.67 6.35
CA PRO A 183 2.99 -0.84 5.77
C PRO A 183 2.75 -0.64 4.27
N VAL A 184 2.99 0.58 3.80
CA VAL A 184 3.11 0.90 2.37
C VAL A 184 4.60 0.94 2.07
N CYS A 185 5.05 -0.01 1.27
CA CYS A 185 6.45 -0.16 0.88
C CYS A 185 6.60 -0.01 -0.63
N TYR A 186 7.77 0.48 -1.07
CA TYR A 186 8.06 0.53 -2.49
C TYR A 186 9.55 0.47 -2.79
N GLY A 187 9.93 -0.56 -3.56
CA GLY A 187 11.22 -0.71 -4.22
C GLY A 187 12.38 -0.50 -3.27
N ASP A 188 13.22 0.45 -3.65
CA ASP A 188 14.45 0.84 -2.95
C ASP A 188 14.32 2.18 -2.21
N LEU A 189 13.09 2.62 -1.94
CA LEU A 189 12.88 3.89 -1.27
C LEU A 189 13.38 3.82 0.18
N SER A 190 14.01 4.91 0.62
CA SER A 190 14.34 5.12 2.03
C SER A 190 13.73 6.45 2.45
N CYS A 191 12.74 6.39 3.35
CA CYS A 191 11.85 7.50 3.66
C CYS A 191 11.97 7.93 5.12
N VAL A 192 11.81 9.23 5.35
CA VAL A 192 11.77 9.86 6.68
C VAL A 192 10.67 10.92 6.72
N SER A 193 10.08 11.15 7.89
CA SER A 193 9.18 12.29 8.08
C SER A 193 9.94 13.57 8.42
N ARG A 194 9.49 14.71 7.88
CA ARG A 194 10.05 16.03 8.18
C ARG A 194 8.93 17.04 8.42
N ASP A 195 9.10 17.92 9.40
CA ASP A 195 8.25 19.11 9.57
C ASP A 195 8.74 20.32 8.74
N THR A 196 9.68 20.06 7.83
CA THR A 196 10.30 21.04 6.94
C THR A 196 10.38 20.46 5.53
N GLU A 197 10.82 21.27 4.57
CA GLU A 197 11.20 20.83 3.24
C GLU A 197 12.11 19.59 3.25
N CYS A 198 11.98 18.75 2.22
CA CYS A 198 12.89 17.64 1.97
C CYS A 198 14.32 18.15 1.67
N VAL A 199 15.34 17.39 2.07
CA VAL A 199 16.74 17.83 2.00
C VAL A 199 17.58 17.00 1.04
N GLY A 200 18.56 17.63 0.42
CA GLY A 200 19.49 16.96 -0.49
C GLY A 200 18.78 16.34 -1.70
N ASP A 201 18.90 15.02 -1.85
CA ASP A 201 18.33 14.26 -2.96
C ASP A 201 16.92 13.70 -2.66
N GLU A 202 16.39 13.99 -1.47
CA GLU A 202 15.04 13.57 -1.10
C GLU A 202 13.97 14.21 -1.99
N LYS A 203 12.87 13.49 -2.16
CA LYS A 203 11.66 13.95 -2.83
C LYS A 203 10.47 13.76 -1.91
N GLU A 204 9.60 14.77 -1.87
CA GLU A 204 8.31 14.66 -1.18
C GLU A 204 7.43 13.67 -1.94
N ILE A 205 6.95 12.67 -1.22
CA ILE A 205 6.00 11.68 -1.73
C ILE A 205 4.56 12.11 -1.44
N VAL A 206 4.32 12.51 -0.19
CA VAL A 206 3.00 12.86 0.36
C VAL A 206 3.20 13.68 1.63
N SER A 207 2.19 14.46 2.02
CA SER A 207 2.17 15.19 3.29
C SER A 207 1.02 14.74 4.18
N LEU A 208 1.22 14.78 5.51
CA LEU A 208 0.33 14.27 6.55
C LEU A 208 -0.10 15.40 7.49
N ALA A 209 -1.37 15.40 7.89
CA ALA A 209 -1.88 16.39 8.84
C ALA A 209 -1.24 16.30 10.25
N SER A 210 -0.68 15.14 10.60
CA SER A 210 -0.02 14.83 11.88
C SER A 210 0.86 13.58 11.75
N GLU A 211 1.68 13.25 12.76
CA GLU A 211 2.52 12.04 12.71
C GLU A 211 1.73 10.72 12.71
N SER A 212 0.51 10.72 13.24
CA SER A 212 -0.40 9.56 13.28
C SER A 212 -1.84 10.00 13.15
N ASN A 213 -2.75 9.07 12.86
CA ASN A 213 -4.17 9.32 12.63
C ASN A 213 -4.40 10.43 11.60
N ALA A 214 -3.50 10.50 10.62
CA ALA A 214 -3.41 11.62 9.72
C ALA A 214 -4.26 11.39 8.48
N HIS A 215 -4.89 12.45 8.02
CA HIS A 215 -5.29 12.59 6.63
C HIS A 215 -4.05 12.94 5.80
N LEU A 216 -4.12 12.66 4.50
CA LEU A 216 -3.05 12.84 3.54
C LEU A 216 -3.36 13.98 2.57
N GLU A 217 -2.31 14.50 1.94
CA GLU A 217 -2.41 15.33 0.74
C GLU A 217 -1.28 15.02 -0.23
N SER A 218 -1.58 15.18 -1.52
CA SER A 218 -0.64 15.08 -2.61
C SER A 218 0.54 16.03 -2.43
N ARG A 219 1.71 15.64 -2.92
CA ARG A 219 2.91 16.51 -2.94
C ARG A 219 2.64 17.90 -3.51
N ASN A 220 3.26 18.92 -2.92
CA ASN A 220 3.15 20.34 -3.31
C ASN A 220 1.78 21.00 -3.08
N VAL A 221 0.85 20.37 -2.37
CA VAL A 221 -0.39 21.03 -1.93
C VAL A 221 -0.10 22.02 -0.79
N ASP A 222 0.83 21.68 0.11
CA ASP A 222 1.40 22.56 1.14
C ASP A 222 0.38 23.09 2.18
N ASN A 223 -0.66 22.31 2.53
CA ASN A 223 -1.49 22.60 3.71
C ASN A 223 -0.95 21.93 4.98
N TYR A 224 -0.16 20.87 4.84
CA TYR A 224 0.37 20.05 5.93
C TYR A 224 1.88 20.18 6.07
N ASN A 225 2.34 20.37 7.31
CA ASN A 225 3.77 20.57 7.59
C ASN A 225 4.58 19.27 7.61
N THR A 226 3.95 18.13 7.96
CA THR A 226 4.64 16.85 8.08
C THR A 226 4.71 16.18 6.72
N ARG A 227 5.90 16.15 6.12
CA ARG A 227 6.17 15.63 4.78
C ARG A 227 6.86 14.28 4.86
N ILE A 228 6.48 13.35 3.99
CA ILE A 228 7.23 12.11 3.78
C ILE A 228 8.24 12.34 2.67
N CYS A 229 9.51 12.39 3.07
CA CYS A 229 10.64 12.65 2.20
C CYS A 229 11.41 11.36 1.95
N CYS A 230 11.53 10.94 0.69
CA CYS A 230 12.21 9.70 0.33
C CYS A 230 13.39 9.94 -0.60
N THR A 231 14.45 9.16 -0.40
CA THR A 231 15.50 8.95 -1.38
C THR A 231 15.29 7.62 -2.10
N SER A 232 15.89 7.47 -3.29
CA SER A 232 15.96 6.20 -4.01
C SER A 232 17.42 5.96 -4.40
N SER A 233 17.93 4.76 -4.12
CA SER A 233 19.29 4.36 -4.53
C SER A 233 19.43 4.26 -6.05
N GLY A 234 18.31 4.09 -6.73
CA GLY A 234 18.19 4.04 -8.15
C GLY A 234 18.72 2.76 -8.76
N SER A 235 18.46 1.59 -8.20
CA SER A 235 18.87 0.31 -8.82
C SER A 235 18.51 0.29 -10.31
N PHE A 236 19.55 0.23 -11.14
CA PHE A 236 19.53 0.19 -12.60
C PHE A 236 19.98 -1.18 -13.10
#